data_AF-A0A0V8QAW2-F1
#
_entry.id   AF-A0A0V8QAW2-F1
#
_cell.length_a   1.000
_cell.length_b   1.000
_cell.length_c   1.000
_cell.angle_alpha   90.00
_cell.angle_beta   90.00
_cell.angle_gamma   90.00
#
_symmetry.space_group_name_H-M   'P 1'
#
loop_
_entity.id
_entity.type
_entity.pdbx_description
1 polymer ?
#
loop_
_entity_poly.entity_id
_entity_poly.type
_entity_poly.pdbx_seq_one_letter_code
_entity_poly.pdbx_strand_id
1 'polypeptide(L)'
;MKCDCCGRKKKIMESFENLGKGGNVCKECSDLLYRIHDAVVEKNKEDYANYSEQVRKHFEKTSNKEFEQWFEKEYMERNHM
;
A
#
# COMPACT_ATOMS: atom_id res chain seq x y z
N MET A 1 -8.35 -14.36 6.55
CA MET A 1 -7.25 -13.60 5.92
C MET A 1 -7.33 -12.14 6.38
N LYS A 2 -6.20 -11.49 6.64
CA LYS A 2 -6.11 -10.06 6.99
C LYS A 2 -5.34 -9.32 5.90
N CYS A 3 -5.58 -8.02 5.75
CA CYS A 3 -4.85 -7.18 4.81
C CYS A 3 -3.44 -6.99 5.36
N ASP A 4 -2.42 -7.27 4.55
CA ASP A 4 -1.04 -7.15 5.00
C ASP A 4 -0.61 -5.67 5.22
N CYS A 5 -1.32 -4.72 4.60
CA CYS A 5 -1.12 -3.28 4.79
C CYS A 5 -1.86 -2.73 6.04
N CYS A 6 -3.18 -2.93 6.16
CA CYS A 6 -4.00 -2.29 7.20
C CYS A 6 -4.59 -3.25 8.25
N GLY A 7 -4.22 -4.53 8.21
CA GLY A 7 -4.68 -5.56 9.15
C GLY A 7 -6.18 -5.90 9.11
N ARG A 8 -6.99 -5.24 8.27
CA ARG A 8 -8.43 -5.48 8.20
C ARG A 8 -8.73 -6.93 7.82
N LYS A 9 -9.71 -7.55 8.48
CA LYS A 9 -10.17 -8.89 8.13
C LYS A 9 -10.94 -8.85 6.81
N LYS A 10 -10.64 -9.81 5.92
CA LYS A 10 -11.34 -10.03 4.66
C LYS A 10 -12.81 -10.42 4.92
N LYS A 11 -13.76 -9.77 4.26
CA LYS A 11 -15.18 -10.10 4.32
C LYS A 11 -15.51 -11.30 3.42
N ILE A 12 -16.68 -11.91 3.65
CA ILE A 12 -17.19 -12.99 2.80
C ILE A 12 -17.46 -12.42 1.39
N MET A 13 -17.00 -13.12 0.35
CA MET A 13 -17.02 -12.69 -1.07
C MET A 13 -16.14 -11.49 -1.45
N GLU A 14 -15.39 -10.92 -0.51
CA GLU A 14 -14.40 -9.90 -0.86
C GLU A 14 -13.20 -10.56 -1.56
N SER A 15 -12.56 -9.85 -2.49
CA SER A 15 -11.27 -10.23 -3.05
C SER A 15 -10.19 -9.28 -2.55
N PHE A 16 -9.03 -9.84 -2.23
CA PHE A 16 -7.82 -9.08 -1.93
C PHE A 16 -6.91 -9.20 -3.13
N GLU A 17 -6.16 -8.14 -3.40
CA GLU A 17 -5.14 -8.13 -4.45
C GLU A 17 -3.85 -8.75 -3.91
N ASN A 18 -3.22 -9.59 -4.72
CA ASN A 18 -1.96 -10.24 -4.38
C ASN A 18 -0.82 -9.50 -5.09
N LEU A 19 0.02 -8.83 -4.30
CA LEU A 19 1.16 -8.03 -4.75
C LEU A 19 2.47 -8.84 -4.81
N GLY A 20 2.37 -10.17 -4.81
CA GLY A 20 3.53 -11.07 -4.71
C GLY A 20 4.21 -10.92 -3.35
N LYS A 21 5.43 -10.35 -3.34
CA LYS A 21 6.19 -10.10 -2.12
C LYS A 21 5.51 -9.10 -1.17
N GLY A 22 4.68 -8.21 -1.71
CA GLY A 22 3.86 -7.29 -0.93
C GLY A 22 2.62 -7.95 -0.31
N GLY A 23 2.46 -9.27 -0.41
CA GLY A 23 1.36 -9.98 0.25
C GLY A 23 -0.02 -9.68 -0.34
N ASN A 24 -1.05 -9.94 0.44
CA ASN A 24 -2.45 -9.77 0.07
C ASN A 24 -3.05 -8.53 0.74
N VAL A 25 -3.49 -7.57 -0.06
CA VAL A 25 -4.06 -6.30 0.43
C VAL A 25 -5.53 -6.15 0.06
N CYS A 26 -6.28 -5.43 0.89
CA CYS A 26 -7.65 -5.06 0.54
C CYS A 26 -7.68 -4.03 -0.58
N LYS A 27 -8.84 -3.87 -1.22
CA LYS A 27 -9.04 -2.90 -2.31
C LYS A 27 -8.58 -1.50 -1.94
N GLU A 28 -8.95 -0.98 -0.76
CA GLU A 28 -8.59 0.37 -0.32
C GLU A 28 -7.06 0.57 -0.25
N CYS A 29 -6.33 -0.40 0.28
CA CYS A 29 -4.88 -0.33 0.34
C CYS A 29 -4.26 -0.44 -1.06
N SER A 30 -4.82 -1.26 -1.94
CA SER A 30 -4.36 -1.34 -3.33
C SER A 30 -4.59 -0.04 -4.09
N ASP A 31 -5.78 0.56 -3.95
CA ASP A 31 -6.13 1.84 -4.56
C ASP A 31 -5.16 2.95 -4.13
N LEU A 32 -4.71 2.96 -2.85
CA LEU A 32 -3.68 3.90 -2.39
C LEU A 32 -2.34 3.68 -3.08
N LEU A 33 -1.92 2.42 -3.28
CA LEU A 33 -0.68 2.12 -4.00
C LEU A 33 -0.76 2.63 -5.44
N TYR A 34 -1.83 2.31 -6.17
CA TYR A 34 -2.03 2.81 -7.53
C TYR A 34 -1.99 4.34 -7.60
N ARG A 35 -2.60 5.04 -6.64
CA ARG A 35 -2.55 6.51 -6.59
C ARG A 35 -1.15 7.07 -6.35
N ILE A 36 -0.30 6.38 -5.58
CA ILE A 36 1.12 6.75 -5.46
C ILE A 36 1.80 6.64 -6.83
N HIS A 37 1.56 5.55 -7.57
CA HIS A 37 2.11 5.37 -8.91
C HIS A 37 1.63 6.46 -9.89
N ASP A 38 0.34 6.75 -9.91
CA ASP A 38 -0.25 7.78 -10.77
C ASP A 38 0.34 9.16 -10.43
N ALA A 39 0.49 9.50 -9.15
CA ALA A 39 1.12 10.74 -8.73
C ALA A 39 2.56 10.87 -9.25
N VAL A 40 3.35 9.79 -9.25
CA VAL A 40 4.69 9.73 -9.86
C VAL A 40 4.64 10.01 -11.36
N VAL A 41 3.74 9.34 -12.08
CA VAL A 41 3.57 9.52 -13.54
C VAL A 41 3.18 10.96 -13.87
N GLU A 42 2.27 11.55 -13.09
CA GLU A 42 1.76 12.92 -13.26
C GLU A 42 2.68 13.99 -12.68
N LYS A 43 3.77 13.60 -12.00
CA LYS A 43 4.71 14.51 -11.30
C LYS A 43 4.02 15.37 -10.22
N ASN A 44 2.96 14.86 -9.60
CA ASN A 44 2.23 15.54 -8.54
C ASN A 44 2.82 15.22 -7.16
N LYS A 45 3.72 16.09 -6.70
CA LYS A 45 4.44 15.93 -5.42
C LYS A 45 3.54 15.92 -4.19
N GLU A 46 2.46 16.69 -4.23
CA GLU A 46 1.53 16.81 -3.09
C GLU A 46 0.78 15.51 -2.88
N ASP A 47 0.19 14.97 -3.96
CA ASP A 47 -0.53 13.70 -3.92
C ASP A 47 0.41 12.53 -3.58
N TYR A 48 1.61 12.52 -4.16
CA TYR A 48 2.61 11.51 -3.82
C TYR A 48 2.92 11.49 -2.33
N ALA A 49 3.18 12.66 -1.72
CA ALA A 49 3.47 12.77 -0.29
C ALA A 49 2.25 12.34 0.54
N ASN A 50 1.06 12.83 0.20
CA ASN A 50 -0.18 12.54 0.90
C ASN A 50 -0.51 11.03 0.89
N TYR A 51 -0.51 10.38 -0.27
CA TYR A 51 -0.84 8.96 -0.37
C TYR A 51 0.22 8.06 0.28
N SER A 52 1.51 8.42 0.15
CA SER A 52 2.59 7.71 0.83
C SER A 52 2.45 7.78 2.35
N GLU A 53 2.10 8.94 2.89
CA GLU A 53 1.86 9.11 4.33
C GLU A 53 0.63 8.34 4.80
N GLN A 54 -0.44 8.28 3.99
CA GLN A 54 -1.63 7.48 4.32
C GLN A 54 -1.31 5.98 4.45
N VAL A 55 -0.51 5.43 3.54
CA VAL A 55 -0.06 4.03 3.64
C VAL A 55 0.79 3.82 4.91
N ARG A 56 1.73 4.73 5.21
CA ARG A 56 2.55 4.67 6.43
C ARG A 56 1.75 4.77 7.72
N LYS A 57 0.67 5.56 7.74
CA LYS A 57 -0.26 5.62 8.90
C LYS A 57 -0.97 4.30 9.16
N HIS A 58 -1.12 3.44 8.15
CA HIS A 58 -1.60 2.08 8.35
C HIS A 58 -0.54 1.16 8.98
N PHE A 59 0.75 1.48 8.81
CA PHE A 59 1.85 0.68 9.35
C PHE A 59 1.85 0.63 10.86
N GLU A 60 1.81 1.81 11.46
CA GLU A 60 1.97 2.00 12.90
C GLU A 60 0.89 1.31 13.74
N LYS A 61 -0.22 0.91 13.12
CA LYS A 61 -1.37 0.32 13.83
C LYS A 61 -1.44 -1.19 13.68
N THR A 62 -1.20 -1.74 12.48
CA THR A 62 -1.76 -3.05 12.13
C THR A 62 -1.11 -3.80 10.97
N SER A 63 -0.11 -3.23 10.28
CA SER A 63 0.54 -3.90 9.14
C SER A 63 1.31 -5.13 9.56
N ASN A 64 1.57 -6.00 8.59
CA ASN A 64 2.60 -7.02 8.75
C ASN A 64 3.98 -6.40 8.45
N LYS A 65 5.04 -6.97 9.05
CA LYS A 65 6.41 -6.43 8.92
C LYS A 65 7.00 -6.63 7.53
N GLU A 66 6.66 -7.73 6.88
CA GLU A 66 7.09 -8.05 5.52
C GLU A 66 6.54 -7.04 4.50
N PHE A 67 5.31 -6.56 4.68
CA PHE A 67 4.66 -5.52 3.88
C PHE A 67 5.37 -4.19 4.07
N GLU A 68 5.63 -3.79 5.33
CA GLU A 68 6.36 -2.56 5.63
C GLU A 68 7.72 -2.55 4.94
N GLN A 69 8.47 -3.65 5.05
CA GLN A 69 9.78 -3.78 4.42
C GLN A 69 9.68 -3.75 2.89
N TRP A 70 8.74 -4.48 2.31
CA TRP A 70 8.52 -4.47 0.86
C TRP A 70 8.10 -3.08 0.37
N PHE A 71 7.23 -2.39 1.11
CA PHE A 71 6.77 -1.06 0.74
C PHE A 71 7.93 -0.08 0.73
N GLU A 72 8.67 0.06 1.83
CA GLU A 72 9.73 1.07 1.92
C GLU A 72 10.95 0.73 1.03
N LYS A 73 11.35 -0.54 0.94
CA LYS A 73 12.58 -0.94 0.24
C LYS A 73 12.40 -1.38 -1.21
N GLU A 74 11.20 -1.75 -1.62
CA GLU A 74 10.98 -2.22 -2.99
C GLU A 74 9.95 -1.35 -3.71
N TYR A 75 8.78 -1.09 -3.11
CA TYR A 75 7.71 -0.34 -3.75
C TYR A 75 8.06 1.14 -3.93
N MET A 76 8.49 1.80 -2.85
CA MET A 76 8.83 3.22 -2.85
C MET A 76 10.10 3.50 -3.65
N GLU A 77 11.08 2.59 -3.66
CA GLU A 77 12.26 2.73 -4.51
C GLU A 77 11.90 2.69 -6.01
N ARG A 78 10.92 1.89 -6.42
CA ARG A 78 10.44 1.87 -7.82
C ARG A 78 9.56 3.06 -8.17
N ASN A 79 8.86 3.61 -7.20
CA ASN A 79 7.95 4.73 -7.35
C ASN A 79 8.51 6.00 -6.69
N HIS A 80 9.83 6.21 -6.79
CA HIS A 80 10.41 7.44 -6.27
C HIS A 80 10.13 8.60 -7.22
N MET A 81 9.80 9.76 -6.66
CA MET A 81 9.63 11.01 -7.39
C MET A 81 10.83 11.94 -7.19
#